data_AF-A0A7X3TA74-F1
#
_entry.id   AF-A0A7X3TA74-F1
#
_cell.length_a   1.000
_cell.length_b   1.000
_cell.length_c   1.000
_cell.angle_alpha   90.00
_cell.angle_beta   90.00
_cell.angle_gamma   90.00
#
_symmetry.space_group_name_H-M   'P 1'
#
loop_
_entity.id
_entity.type
_entity.pdbx_description
1 polymer ?
#
loop_
_entity_poly.entity_id
_entity_poly.type
_entity_poly.pdbx_seq_one_letter_code
_entity_poly.pdbx_strand_id
1 'polypeptide(L)'
;MTRFDSCEDPAFSERIRQNLIRKHEAIHGRAPHDDTLTFTFDKGYIDRRQGRVTRLVDYKGIKIRGVMCPFDVSGSIPLIQIGYECGFGDKNSAGFGMAEV
;
A
#
# COMPACT_ATOMS: atom_id res chain seq x y z
N MET A 1 6.27 10.16 -16.18
CA MET A 1 6.82 10.68 -14.91
C MET A 1 5.84 10.32 -13.80
N THR A 2 6.10 9.24 -13.05
CA THR A 2 5.18 8.77 -12.00
C THR A 2 5.16 9.79 -10.88
N ARG A 3 4.01 10.45 -10.68
CA ARG A 3 3.80 11.40 -9.59
C ARG A 3 3.76 10.61 -8.28
N PHE A 4 4.69 10.91 -7.39
CA PHE A 4 4.72 10.31 -6.05
C PHE A 4 3.85 11.17 -5.16
N ASP A 5 2.63 10.71 -4.96
CA ASP A 5 1.64 11.40 -4.14
C ASP A 5 1.92 11.14 -2.65
N SER A 6 1.56 12.09 -1.78
CA SER A 6 1.60 11.87 -0.33
C SER A 6 0.73 10.67 0.03
N CYS A 7 1.02 9.97 1.13
CA CYS A 7 0.11 8.92 1.61
C CYS A 7 -1.27 9.46 2.00
N GLU A 8 -1.38 10.77 2.23
CA GLU A 8 -2.64 11.47 2.47
C GLU A 8 -3.41 11.79 1.18
N ASP A 9 -2.81 11.62 0.00
CA ASP A 9 -3.49 11.80 -1.28
C ASP A 9 -4.44 10.61 -1.52
N PRO A 10 -5.74 10.84 -1.76
CA PRO A 10 -6.69 9.77 -2.08
C PRO A 10 -6.24 8.87 -3.24
N ALA A 11 -5.48 9.41 -4.21
CA ALA A 11 -4.95 8.64 -5.33
C ALA A 11 -3.92 7.57 -4.88
N PHE A 12 -3.24 7.76 -3.75
CA PHE A 12 -2.31 6.78 -3.19
C PHE A 12 -3.06 5.54 -2.73
N SER A 13 -4.08 5.72 -1.88
CA SER A 13 -4.93 4.64 -1.38
C SER A 13 -5.66 3.92 -2.51
N GLU A 14 -6.12 4.67 -3.52
CA GLU A 14 -6.77 4.07 -4.69
C GLU A 14 -5.83 3.16 -5.49
N ARG A 15 -4.56 3.56 -5.68
CA ARG A 15 -3.57 2.70 -6.34
C ARG A 15 -3.30 1.42 -5.56
N ILE A 16 -3.27 1.50 -4.23
CA ILE A 16 -3.12 0.31 -3.36
C ILE A 16 -4.34 -0.59 -3.53
N ARG A 17 -5.56 -0.05 -3.46
CA ARG A 17 -6.80 -0.81 -3.68
C ARG A 17 -6.79 -1.53 -5.05
N GLN A 18 -6.50 -0.82 -6.13
CA GLN A 18 -6.43 -1.41 -7.48
C GLN A 18 -5.37 -2.50 -7.58
N ASN A 19 -4.24 -2.33 -6.91
CA ASN A 19 -3.20 -3.36 -6.85
C ASN A 19 -3.69 -4.62 -6.12
N LEU A 20 -4.39 -4.48 -5.00
CA LEU A 20 -4.94 -5.61 -4.24
C LEU A 20 -6.02 -6.36 -5.02
N ILE A 21 -6.89 -5.65 -5.75
CA ILE A 21 -7.89 -6.26 -6.64
C ILE A 21 -7.21 -7.14 -7.70
N ARG A 22 -6.18 -6.62 -8.38
CA ARG A 22 -5.42 -7.38 -9.38
C ARG A 22 -4.71 -8.60 -8.79
N LYS A 23 -4.18 -8.48 -7.56
CA LYS A 23 -3.59 -9.62 -6.84
C LYS A 23 -4.62 -10.68 -6.52
N HIS A 24 -5.78 -10.28 -6.01
CA HIS A 24 -6.88 -11.19 -5.73
C HIS A 24 -7.32 -11.91 -7.00
N GLU A 25 -7.48 -11.20 -8.13
CA GLU A 25 -7.80 -11.79 -9.43
C GLU A 25 -6.74 -12.80 -9.90
N ALA A 26 -5.46 -12.45 -9.78
CA ALA A 26 -4.37 -13.33 -10.17
C ALA A 26 -4.27 -14.61 -9.33
N ILE A 27 -4.61 -14.54 -8.04
CA ILE A 27 -4.50 -15.66 -7.09
C ILE A 27 -5.75 -16.55 -7.13
N HIS A 28 -6.95 -15.95 -7.19
CA HIS A 28 -8.22 -16.68 -7.09
C HIS A 28 -8.93 -16.87 -8.43
N GLY A 29 -8.42 -16.28 -9.52
CA GLY A 29 -9.02 -16.36 -10.85
C GLY A 29 -10.30 -15.55 -11.03
N ARG A 30 -10.64 -14.67 -10.08
CA ARG A 30 -11.86 -13.82 -10.12
C ARG A 30 -11.70 -12.53 -9.32
N ALA A 31 -12.46 -11.51 -9.70
CA ALA A 31 -12.58 -10.27 -8.93
C ALA A 31 -13.19 -10.54 -7.54
N PRO A 32 -12.82 -9.76 -6.51
CA PRO A 32 -13.49 -9.83 -5.23
C PRO A 32 -14.95 -9.36 -5.37
N HIS A 33 -15.86 -9.92 -4.57
CA HIS A 33 -17.26 -9.49 -4.56
C HIS A 33 -17.43 -8.09 -3.97
N ASP A 34 -16.66 -7.79 -2.93
CA ASP A 34 -16.55 -6.47 -2.31
C ASP A 34 -15.12 -5.97 -2.51
N ASP A 35 -14.98 -4.79 -3.08
CA ASP A 35 -13.69 -4.15 -3.34
C ASP A 35 -13.51 -2.86 -2.53
N THR A 36 -14.40 -2.60 -1.57
CA THR A 36 -14.31 -1.43 -0.72
C THR A 36 -13.09 -1.54 0.19
N LEU A 37 -12.25 -0.51 0.17
CA LEU A 37 -11.10 -0.40 1.07
C LEU A 37 -10.91 1.05 1.45
N THR A 38 -10.76 1.31 2.74
CA THR A 38 -10.44 2.63 3.28
C THR A 38 -9.17 2.54 4.09
N PHE A 39 -8.19 3.37 3.73
CA PHE A 39 -6.93 3.50 4.46
C PHE A 39 -6.93 4.82 5.22
N THR A 40 -6.56 4.77 6.50
CA THR A 40 -6.34 5.97 7.32
C THR A 40 -4.91 5.92 7.85
N PHE A 41 -4.07 6.85 7.41
CA PHE A 41 -2.68 6.95 7.89
C PHE A 41 -2.61 7.72 9.20
N ASP A 42 -1.71 7.31 10.11
CA ASP A 42 -1.53 7.96 11.41
C ASP A 42 -0.99 9.38 11.24
N LYS A 43 -1.89 10.38 11.33
CA LYS A 43 -1.56 11.80 11.26
C LYS A 43 -0.57 12.22 12.33
N GLY A 44 -0.72 11.73 13.56
CA GLY A 44 0.20 12.03 14.64
C GLY A 44 1.62 11.52 14.34
N TYR A 45 1.75 10.37 13.69
CA TYR A 45 3.05 9.88 13.18
C TYR A 45 3.60 10.77 12.07
N ILE A 46 2.80 11.14 11.09
CA ILE A 46 3.19 12.02 9.97
C ILE A 46 3.69 13.37 10.49
N ASP A 47 2.95 14.00 11.41
CA ASP A 47 3.27 15.29 11.99
C ASP A 47 4.57 15.25 12.80
N ARG A 48 4.75 14.22 13.65
CA ARG A 48 6.01 13.97 14.39
C ARG A 48 7.21 13.80 13.45
N ARG A 49 6.99 13.29 12.24
CA ARG A 49 8.00 13.14 11.19
C ARG A 49 8.11 14.36 10.27
N GLN A 50 7.37 15.44 10.52
CA GLN A 50 7.31 16.64 9.67
C GLN A 50 6.99 16.30 8.20
N GLY A 51 6.08 15.34 7.98
CA GLY A 51 5.73 14.85 6.64
C GLY A 51 6.78 13.93 5.99
N ARG A 52 7.93 13.69 6.63
CA ARG A 52 9.02 12.85 6.09
C ARG A 52 8.79 11.37 6.38
N VAL A 53 7.70 10.83 5.83
CA VAL A 53 7.32 9.42 5.95
C VAL A 53 7.72 8.59 4.73
N THR A 54 8.47 9.16 3.79
CA THR A 54 8.99 8.42 2.63
C THR A 54 10.46 8.03 2.81
N ARG A 55 10.82 6.87 2.26
CA ARG A 55 12.21 6.38 2.20
C ARG A 55 12.56 6.06 0.76
N LEU A 56 13.78 6.39 0.36
CA LEU A 56 14.34 5.99 -0.93
C LEU A 56 15.22 4.76 -0.70
N VAL A 57 14.87 3.65 -1.32
CA VAL A 57 15.57 2.37 -1.23
C VAL A 57 16.22 2.09 -2.58
N ASP A 58 17.51 1.74 -2.57
CA ASP A 58 18.20 1.26 -3.77
C ASP A 58 17.96 -0.25 -3.91
N TYR A 59 17.30 -0.64 -4.98
CA TYR A 59 17.11 -2.05 -5.34
C TYR A 59 17.74 -2.29 -6.71
N LYS A 60 18.91 -2.93 -6.73
CA LYS A 60 19.66 -3.29 -7.94
C LYS A 60 19.94 -2.08 -8.85
N GLY A 61 20.29 -0.93 -8.28
CA GLY A 61 20.57 0.32 -9.00
C GLY A 61 19.32 1.13 -9.36
N ILE A 62 18.12 0.65 -9.03
CA ILE A 62 16.87 1.37 -9.20
C ILE A 62 16.47 1.99 -7.87
N LYS A 63 16.33 3.33 -7.85
CA LYS A 63 15.87 4.06 -6.66
C LYS A 63 14.35 3.97 -6.56
N ILE A 64 13.85 3.22 -5.59
CA ILE A 64 12.42 3.03 -5.31
C ILE A 64 12.03 3.87 -4.10
N ARG A 65 11.00 4.70 -4.24
CA ARG A 65 10.45 5.48 -3.12
C ARG A 65 9.28 4.73 -2.50
N GLY A 66 9.38 4.41 -1.21
CA GLY A 66 8.32 3.79 -0.42
C GLY A 66 7.80 4.71 0.69
N VAL A 67 6.59 4.42 1.17
CA VAL A 67 5.98 5.06 2.35
C VAL A 67 6.20 4.17 3.56
N MET A 68 6.67 4.75 4.66
CA MET A 68 6.91 4.14 5.96
C MET A 68 6.06 4.87 7.00
N CYS A 69 4.79 4.50 7.08
CA CYS A 69 3.81 5.12 7.96
C CYS A 69 2.86 4.05 8.51
N PRO A 70 2.53 4.07 9.82
CA PRO A 70 1.41 3.29 10.34
C PRO A 70 0.09 3.70 9.68
N PHE A 71 -0.80 2.72 9.53
CA PHE A 71 -2.12 2.94 8.94
C PHE A 71 -3.14 1.96 9.52
N ASP A 72 -4.40 2.40 9.53
CA ASP A 72 -5.57 1.55 9.69
C ASP A 72 -6.16 1.22 8.32
N VAL A 73 -6.64 0.00 8.14
CA VAL A 73 -7.35 -0.43 6.94
C VAL A 73 -8.67 -1.10 7.32
N SER A 74 -9.74 -0.76 6.61
CA SER A 74 -11.08 -1.36 6.78
C SER A 74 -11.79 -1.56 5.44
N GLY A 75 -12.75 -2.48 5.42
CA GLY A 75 -13.53 -2.85 4.23
C GLY A 75 -13.39 -4.34 3.90
N SER A 76 -13.20 -4.65 2.62
CA SER A 76 -13.13 -6.00 2.04
C SER A 76 -12.10 -6.89 2.73
N ILE A 77 -12.60 -7.87 3.49
CA ILE A 77 -11.77 -8.87 4.19
C ILE A 77 -10.82 -9.61 3.22
N PRO A 78 -11.28 -10.11 2.06
CA PRO A 78 -10.38 -10.77 1.10
C PRO A 78 -9.23 -9.88 0.64
N LEU A 79 -9.48 -8.59 0.40
CA LEU A 79 -8.42 -7.68 -0.03
C LEU A 79 -7.45 -7.33 1.11
N ILE A 80 -7.94 -7.18 2.35
CA ILE A 80 -7.09 -6.99 3.53
C ILE A 80 -6.19 -8.21 3.73
N GLN A 81 -6.72 -9.43 3.62
CA GLN A 81 -5.96 -10.67 3.72
C GLN A 81 -4.88 -10.75 2.65
N ILE A 82 -5.21 -10.45 1.38
CA ILE A 82 -4.21 -10.37 0.30
C ILE A 82 -3.14 -9.33 0.60
N GLY A 83 -3.51 -8.16 1.14
CA GLY A 83 -2.55 -7.13 1.52
C GLY A 83 -1.61 -7.56 2.64
N TYR A 84 -2.13 -8.30 3.63
CA TYR A 84 -1.33 -8.82 4.73
C TYR A 84 -0.37 -9.93 4.28
N GLU A 85 -0.87 -10.90 3.49
CA GLU A 85 -0.11 -12.08 3.07
C GLU A 85 0.86 -11.79 1.91
N CYS A 86 0.44 -10.97 0.95
CA CYS A 86 1.20 -10.68 -0.27
C CYS A 86 1.82 -9.27 -0.29
N GLY A 87 1.57 -8.47 0.75
CA GLY A 87 2.01 -7.09 0.88
C GLY A 87 1.08 -6.07 0.21
N PHE A 88 1.02 -4.86 0.78
CA PHE A 88 0.30 -3.70 0.25
C PHE A 88 1.13 -2.97 -0.82
N GLY A 89 0.51 -2.66 -1.96
CA GLY A 89 1.18 -1.94 -3.06
C GLY A 89 2.04 -2.84 -3.97
N ASP A 90 2.99 -2.26 -4.69
CA ASP A 90 3.79 -2.96 -5.72
C ASP A 90 5.17 -3.42 -5.21
N LYS A 91 5.90 -4.18 -6.03
CA LYS A 91 7.28 -4.65 -5.81
C LYS A 91 7.43 -5.54 -4.57
N ASN A 92 6.41 -6.33 -4.24
CA ASN A 92 6.42 -7.18 -3.06
C ASN A 92 7.53 -8.25 -3.10
N SER A 93 7.82 -8.80 -4.28
CA SER A 93 8.94 -9.72 -4.48
C SER A 93 10.33 -9.10 -4.28
N ALA A 94 10.42 -7.76 -4.22
CA ALA A 94 11.64 -7.02 -3.90
C ALA A 94 11.69 -6.58 -2.42
N GLY A 95 10.77 -7.04 -1.57
CA GLY A 95 10.77 -6.76 -0.13
C GLY A 95 9.96 -5.53 0.29
N PHE A 96 9.00 -5.07 -0.51
CA PHE A 96 8.16 -3.91 -0.21
C PHE A 96 6.74 -4.31 0.19
N GLY A 97 6.09 -3.48 1.01
CA GLY A 97 4.65 -3.57 1.27
C GLY A 97 4.23 -4.54 2.38
N MET A 98 5.16 -5.25 3.03
CA MET A 98 4.83 -6.06 4.21
C MET A 98 4.44 -5.15 5.38
N ALA A 99 3.37 -5.51 6.09
CA ALA A 99 2.90 -4.84 7.30
C ALA A 99 2.82 -5.85 8.45
N GLU A 100 3.02 -5.36 9.68
CA GLU A 100 2.82 -6.12 10.91
C GLU A 100 1.61 -5.57 11.68
N VAL A 101 1.04 -6.40 12.56
CA VAL A 101 -0.10 -6.07 13.45
C VAL A 101 0.40 -5.89 14.87
#